data_AF-A0A7S4E2H2-F1
#
_entry.id   AF-A0A7S4E2H2-F1
#
_cell.length_a   1.000
_cell.length_b   1.000
_cell.length_c   1.000
_cell.angle_alpha   90.00
_cell.angle_beta   90.00
_cell.angle_gamma   90.00
#
_symmetry.space_group_name_H-M   'P 1'
#
loop_
_entity.id
_entity.type
_entity.pdbx_description
1 polymer ?
#
loop_
_entity_poly.entity_id
_entity_poly.type
_entity_poly.pdbx_seq_one_letter_code
_entity_poly.pdbx_strand_id
1 'polypeptide(L)'
;MQPRFDVAAYRPAAAKTPYARPLEVGGFSRIDGELHFDKRALRRYKAPRLPNSLATGYSDFVPKRDDKAAAEQCLLAAVERYAEQTSRAHFVTYRNNLNKLLATLHCPNDDWSIGVKRLAGDQRWLLRVRDTPRRRDEERSQSDAQRLMSYFGYRFEALCTGHEGTIDANDEYVGLFNCKLGSHRLAVAAEIDSVDDAGTYVELKTNKLLASKRLVGTFERFKMFKFWVQSYLVGTP
;
A
#
# COMPACT_ATOMS: atom_id res chain seq x y z
N MET A 1 -0.48 -16.65 -24.69
CA MET A 1 -1.05 -15.28 -24.84
C MET A 1 -1.43 -14.80 -23.44
N GLN A 2 -0.86 -13.71 -22.93
CA GLN A 2 -1.31 -13.16 -21.64
C GLN A 2 -2.69 -12.52 -21.85
N PRO A 3 -3.72 -12.86 -21.05
CA PRO A 3 -5.02 -12.21 -21.16
C PRO A 3 -4.84 -10.70 -20.93
N ARG A 4 -5.38 -9.90 -21.85
CA ARG A 4 -5.44 -8.43 -21.71
C ARG A 4 -6.87 -8.04 -21.38
N PHE A 5 -7.04 -7.21 -20.36
CA PHE A 5 -8.33 -6.63 -20.03
C PHE A 5 -8.60 -5.47 -20.99
N ASP A 6 -9.61 -5.61 -21.86
CA ASP A 6 -10.03 -4.52 -22.73
C ASP A 6 -10.95 -3.56 -21.95
N VAL A 7 -10.35 -2.48 -21.46
CA VAL A 7 -11.07 -1.42 -20.72
C VAL A 7 -12.13 -0.75 -21.60
N ALA A 8 -11.92 -0.64 -22.91
CA ALA A 8 -12.89 -0.02 -23.81
C ALA A 8 -14.14 -0.91 -24.01
N ALA A 9 -13.96 -2.23 -23.89
CA ALA A 9 -15.06 -3.19 -23.91
C ALA A 9 -15.79 -3.30 -22.56
N TYR A 10 -15.22 -2.80 -21.46
CA TYR A 10 -15.87 -2.87 -20.14
C TYR A 10 -17.21 -2.14 -20.15
N ARG A 11 -18.24 -2.80 -19.62
CA ARG A 11 -19.55 -2.22 -19.36
C ARG A 11 -19.83 -2.38 -17.87
N PRO A 12 -20.03 -1.28 -17.12
CA PRO A 12 -20.31 -1.39 -15.69
C PRO A 12 -21.60 -2.18 -15.47
N ALA A 13 -21.58 -3.11 -14.52
CA ALA A 13 -22.79 -3.80 -14.10
C ALA A 13 -23.77 -2.80 -13.50
N ALA A 14 -25.07 -2.99 -13.75
CA ALA A 14 -26.12 -2.13 -13.19
C ALA A 14 -26.17 -2.16 -11.65
N ALA A 15 -25.78 -3.29 -11.04
CA ALA A 15 -25.73 -3.47 -9.60
C ALA A 15 -24.36 -3.11 -9.04
N LYS A 16 -24.34 -2.35 -7.93
CA LYS A 16 -23.12 -2.08 -7.17
C LYS A 16 -22.63 -3.37 -6.51
N THR A 17 -21.36 -3.72 -6.71
CA THR A 17 -20.73 -4.84 -6.00
C THR A 17 -20.49 -4.45 -4.54
N PRO A 18 -21.05 -5.16 -3.55
CA PRO A 18 -20.86 -4.82 -2.15
C PRO A 18 -19.42 -5.07 -1.70
N TYR A 19 -18.90 -4.15 -0.90
CA TYR A 19 -17.64 -4.30 -0.18
C TYR A 19 -17.91 -4.24 1.32
N ALA A 20 -17.62 -5.33 2.03
CA ALA A 20 -17.82 -5.37 3.47
C ALA A 20 -16.74 -4.55 4.19
N ARG A 21 -17.08 -4.00 5.37
CA ARG A 21 -16.11 -3.32 6.23
C ARG A 21 -14.91 -4.26 6.49
N PRO A 22 -13.67 -3.86 6.16
CA PRO A 22 -12.48 -4.63 6.47
C PRO A 22 -12.36 -4.87 7.97
N LEU A 23 -11.91 -6.07 8.34
CA LEU A 23 -11.64 -6.44 9.73
C LEU A 23 -10.15 -6.75 9.89
N GLU A 24 -9.44 -6.00 10.72
CA GLU A 24 -8.08 -6.37 11.11
C GLU A 24 -8.13 -7.67 11.92
N VAL A 25 -7.34 -8.65 11.51
CA VAL A 25 -7.24 -9.98 12.15
C VAL A 25 -5.87 -10.27 12.76
N GLY A 26 -4.91 -9.39 12.51
CA GLY A 26 -3.54 -9.52 12.98
C GLY A 26 -2.63 -8.51 12.28
N GLY A 27 -1.34 -8.66 12.47
CA GLY A 27 -0.32 -7.85 11.80
C GLY A 27 1.08 -8.32 12.15
N PHE A 28 2.06 -7.64 11.59
CA PHE A 28 3.47 -7.84 11.89
C PHE A 28 4.25 -6.54 11.70
N SER A 29 5.36 -6.44 12.43
CA SER A 29 6.38 -5.41 12.29
C SER A 29 7.61 -6.02 11.62
N ARG A 30 8.25 -5.26 10.74
CA ARG A 30 9.60 -5.53 10.28
C ARG A 30 10.51 -4.43 10.77
N ILE A 31 11.58 -4.80 11.45
CA ILE A 31 12.61 -3.89 11.96
C ILE A 31 13.96 -4.54 11.70
N ASP A 32 14.89 -3.81 11.08
CA ASP A 32 16.24 -4.32 10.75
C ASP A 32 16.25 -5.63 9.93
N GLY A 33 15.16 -5.89 9.19
CA GLY A 33 14.96 -7.12 8.42
C GLY A 33 14.40 -8.31 9.22
N GLU A 34 14.24 -8.19 10.53
CA GLU A 34 13.59 -9.19 11.37
C GLU A 34 12.07 -9.05 11.34
N LEU A 35 11.36 -10.18 11.42
CA LEU A 35 9.91 -10.24 11.42
C LEU A 35 9.39 -10.47 12.83
N HIS A 36 8.50 -9.60 13.31
CA HIS A 36 7.86 -9.70 14.61
C HIS A 36 6.34 -9.66 14.48
N PHE A 37 5.63 -10.61 15.07
CA PHE A 37 4.16 -10.65 15.04
C PHE A 37 3.52 -9.78 16.13
N ASP A 38 3.84 -8.49 16.11
CA ASP A 38 3.28 -7.47 16.98
C ASP A 38 3.27 -6.09 16.28
N LYS A 39 2.85 -5.06 17.01
CA LYS A 39 2.71 -3.68 16.52
C LYS A 39 3.91 -2.79 16.88
N ARG A 40 5.10 -3.35 17.17
CA ARG A 40 6.25 -2.55 17.66
C ARG A 40 6.75 -1.49 16.67
N ALA A 41 6.57 -1.71 15.37
CA ALA A 41 6.91 -0.71 14.34
C ALA A 41 5.77 0.30 14.08
N LEU A 42 4.57 0.10 14.65
CA LEU A 42 3.44 1.02 14.47
C LEU A 42 3.67 2.29 15.29
N ARG A 43 3.70 3.43 14.60
CA ARG A 43 4.00 4.72 15.22
C ARG A 43 2.73 5.49 15.53
N ARG A 44 2.77 6.30 16.60
CA ARG A 44 1.67 7.22 16.93
C ARG A 44 1.78 8.48 16.08
N TYR A 45 0.65 8.91 15.54
CA TYR A 45 0.52 10.17 14.85
C TYR A 45 0.76 11.32 15.83
N LYS A 46 1.52 12.30 15.36
CA LYS A 46 1.83 13.55 16.02
C LYS A 46 1.79 14.64 14.96
N ALA A 47 0.97 15.66 15.17
CA ALA A 47 0.91 16.78 14.23
C ALA A 47 2.32 17.40 14.05
N PRO A 48 2.83 17.52 12.80
CA PRO A 48 4.16 18.05 12.56
C PRO A 48 4.19 19.56 12.82
N ARG A 49 5.33 20.08 13.28
CA ARG A 49 5.56 21.52 13.37
C ARG A 49 5.95 22.06 11.99
N LEU A 50 5.21 23.06 11.51
CA LEU A 50 5.43 23.71 10.21
C LEU A 50 5.98 25.14 10.40
N PRO A 51 6.78 25.66 9.44
CA PRO A 51 7.28 24.98 8.23
C PRO A 51 8.40 23.99 8.54
N ASN A 52 8.56 22.97 7.70
CA ASN A 52 9.68 22.03 7.78
C ASN A 52 10.13 21.63 6.38
N SER A 53 11.43 21.40 6.20
CA SER A 53 11.97 20.92 4.93
C SER A 53 11.81 19.41 4.82
N LEU A 54 11.18 18.95 3.73
CA LEU A 54 11.08 17.53 3.41
C LEU A 54 12.39 16.95 2.85
N ALA A 55 13.39 17.79 2.56
CA ALA A 55 14.70 17.35 2.06
C ALA A 55 15.73 17.08 3.18
N THR A 56 15.47 17.53 4.41
CA THR A 56 16.40 17.38 5.54
C THR A 56 16.62 15.92 5.89
N GLY A 57 17.88 15.47 5.93
CA GLY A 57 18.26 14.11 6.27
C GLY A 57 18.29 13.13 5.09
N TYR A 58 18.15 13.61 3.84
CA TYR A 58 18.16 12.75 2.66
C TYR A 58 19.49 12.01 2.44
N SER A 59 20.63 12.59 2.85
CA SER A 59 21.96 11.95 2.70
C SER A 59 22.09 10.65 3.47
N ASP A 60 21.38 10.54 4.59
CA ASP A 60 21.48 9.40 5.52
C ASP A 60 20.30 8.44 5.34
N PHE A 61 19.42 8.68 4.35
CA PHE A 61 18.23 7.88 4.09
C PHE A 61 18.60 6.45 3.68
N VAL A 62 17.96 5.45 4.29
CA VAL A 62 18.05 4.05 3.88
C VAL A 62 16.81 3.70 3.02
N PRO A 63 16.97 3.55 1.68
CA PRO A 63 15.83 3.31 0.80
C PRO A 63 15.19 1.93 0.98
N LYS A 64 13.91 1.82 0.59
CA LYS A 64 13.18 0.55 0.56
C LYS A 64 13.89 -0.42 -0.38
N ARG A 65 14.20 -1.61 0.09
CA ARG A 65 14.75 -2.70 -0.73
C ARG A 65 13.67 -3.25 -1.65
N ASP A 66 13.99 -3.45 -2.94
CA ASP A 66 13.09 -4.15 -3.87
C ASP A 66 13.19 -5.67 -3.68
N ASP A 67 12.77 -6.14 -2.50
CA ASP A 67 12.73 -7.57 -2.18
C ASP A 67 11.30 -8.09 -2.11
N LYS A 68 10.72 -8.27 -3.30
CA LYS A 68 9.38 -8.81 -3.48
C LYS A 68 9.26 -10.26 -2.98
N ALA A 69 10.36 -11.01 -2.87
CA ALA A 69 10.36 -12.38 -2.39
C ALA A 69 10.26 -12.41 -0.86
N ALA A 70 11.05 -11.59 -0.17
CA ALA A 70 10.92 -11.43 1.28
C ALA A 70 9.54 -10.92 1.69
N ALA A 71 8.99 -9.92 0.98
CA ALA A 71 7.64 -9.44 1.24
C ALA A 71 6.57 -10.56 1.07
N GLU A 72 6.70 -11.39 0.03
CA GLU A 72 5.83 -12.57 -0.15
C GLU A 72 5.96 -13.54 1.04
N GLN A 73 7.18 -13.83 1.50
CA GLN A 73 7.41 -14.70 2.65
C GLN A 73 6.80 -14.13 3.94
N CYS A 74 6.94 -12.82 4.20
CA CYS A 74 6.32 -12.18 5.36
C CYS A 74 4.79 -12.28 5.34
N LEU A 75 4.16 -12.07 4.18
CA LEU A 75 2.72 -12.24 4.02
C LEU A 75 2.28 -13.68 4.30
N LEU A 76 2.99 -14.67 3.76
CA LEU A 76 2.65 -16.08 3.99
C LEU A 76 2.83 -16.48 5.45
N ALA A 77 3.91 -16.02 6.10
CA ALA A 77 4.15 -16.25 7.52
C ALA A 77 3.06 -15.61 8.40
N ALA A 78 2.58 -14.42 8.04
CA ALA A 78 1.44 -13.79 8.73
C ALA A 78 0.13 -14.58 8.52
N VAL A 79 -0.15 -15.02 7.30
CA VAL A 79 -1.34 -15.84 7.02
C VAL A 79 -1.30 -17.17 7.77
N GLU A 80 -0.13 -17.79 7.91
CA GLU A 80 0.06 -18.99 8.72
C GLU A 80 -0.12 -18.69 10.21
N ARG A 81 0.47 -17.60 10.71
CA ARG A 81 0.36 -17.18 12.11
C ARG A 81 -1.09 -16.89 12.54
N TYR A 82 -1.91 -16.39 11.62
CA TYR A 82 -3.32 -16.06 11.79
C TYR A 82 -4.22 -16.98 10.93
N ALA A 83 -3.87 -18.27 10.83
CA ALA A 83 -4.54 -19.22 9.97
C ALA A 83 -6.02 -19.40 10.30
N GLU A 84 -6.38 -19.37 11.58
CA GLU A 84 -7.77 -19.54 12.03
C GLU A 84 -8.66 -18.41 11.48
N GLN A 85 -8.17 -17.17 11.56
CA GLN A 85 -8.86 -15.97 11.09
C GLN A 85 -8.87 -15.86 9.56
N THR A 86 -7.82 -16.34 8.88
CA THR A 86 -7.66 -16.22 7.41
C THR A 86 -8.09 -17.47 6.62
N SER A 87 -8.51 -18.54 7.31
CA SER A 87 -8.88 -19.84 6.73
C SER A 87 -9.94 -19.76 5.63
N ARG A 88 -10.85 -18.79 5.74
CA ARG A 88 -11.97 -18.60 4.80
C ARG A 88 -11.63 -17.71 3.62
N ALA A 89 -10.42 -17.15 3.54
CA ALA A 89 -10.01 -16.35 2.39
C ALA A 89 -9.99 -17.22 1.13
N HIS A 90 -10.33 -16.65 -0.02
CA HIS A 90 -10.09 -17.27 -1.33
C HIS A 90 -8.78 -16.75 -1.93
N PHE A 91 -8.46 -15.48 -1.64
CA PHE A 91 -7.26 -14.80 -2.13
C PHE A 91 -6.40 -14.29 -0.97
N VAL A 92 -5.09 -14.36 -1.15
CA VAL A 92 -4.07 -13.78 -0.26
C VAL A 92 -3.31 -12.75 -1.08
N THR A 93 -3.15 -11.52 -0.57
CA THR A 93 -2.51 -10.45 -1.34
C THR A 93 -2.06 -9.29 -0.44
N TYR A 94 -1.21 -8.41 -0.98
CA TYR A 94 -1.04 -7.05 -0.46
C TYR A 94 -2.11 -6.10 -1.02
N ARG A 95 -2.46 -5.08 -0.24
CA ARG A 95 -3.38 -3.98 -0.57
C ARG A 95 -2.97 -3.25 -1.85
N ASN A 96 -1.66 -3.05 -2.07
CA ASN A 96 -1.15 -2.41 -3.28
C ASN A 96 -1.46 -3.17 -4.58
N ASN A 97 -1.79 -4.46 -4.53
CA ASN A 97 -2.25 -5.19 -5.73
C ASN A 97 -3.72 -4.85 -6.03
N LEU A 98 -4.54 -4.73 -5.00
CA LEU A 98 -5.94 -4.32 -5.13
C LEU A 98 -6.06 -2.86 -5.57
N ASN A 99 -5.17 -1.98 -5.10
CA ASN A 99 -5.09 -0.59 -5.59
C ASN A 99 -5.02 -0.53 -7.12
N LYS A 100 -4.18 -1.37 -7.74
CA LYS A 100 -4.01 -1.41 -9.21
C LYS A 100 -5.29 -1.86 -9.90
N LEU A 101 -5.91 -2.92 -9.38
CA LEU A 101 -7.19 -3.42 -9.92
C LEU A 101 -8.28 -2.36 -9.85
N LEU A 102 -8.51 -1.76 -8.68
CA LEU A 102 -9.57 -0.76 -8.48
C LEU A 102 -9.30 0.54 -9.25
N ALA A 103 -8.03 0.90 -9.45
CA ALA A 103 -7.67 2.10 -10.19
C ALA A 103 -7.63 1.92 -11.71
N THR A 104 -7.78 0.70 -12.24
CA THR A 104 -7.66 0.40 -13.68
C THR A 104 -8.47 1.34 -14.57
N LEU A 105 -9.74 1.59 -14.21
CA LEU A 105 -10.65 2.42 -15.03
C LEU A 105 -10.39 3.92 -14.87
N HIS A 106 -9.84 4.35 -13.74
CA HIS A 106 -9.61 5.76 -13.42
C HIS A 106 -8.19 6.23 -13.75
N CYS A 107 -7.25 5.30 -13.85
CA CYS A 107 -5.83 5.55 -14.10
C CYS A 107 -5.36 4.74 -15.32
N PRO A 108 -5.85 5.02 -16.53
CA PRO A 108 -5.58 4.22 -17.73
C PRO A 108 -4.10 4.21 -18.15
N ASN A 109 -3.32 5.18 -17.67
CA ASN A 109 -1.89 5.28 -17.94
C ASN A 109 -1.05 4.49 -16.93
N ASP A 110 -1.66 3.90 -15.90
CA ASP A 110 -0.97 3.09 -14.89
C ASP A 110 -1.06 1.61 -15.28
N ASP A 111 -0.13 1.16 -16.12
CA ASP A 111 -0.01 -0.25 -16.47
C ASP A 111 0.31 -1.12 -15.24
N TRP A 112 -0.16 -2.36 -15.27
CA TRP A 112 0.08 -3.32 -14.21
C TRP A 112 0.09 -4.75 -14.74
N SER A 113 0.78 -5.63 -14.02
CA SER A 113 0.74 -7.07 -14.21
C SER A 113 0.58 -7.75 -12.85
N ILE A 114 -0.32 -8.72 -12.74
CA ILE A 114 -0.53 -9.50 -11.52
C ILE A 114 -0.33 -10.98 -11.85
N GLY A 115 0.66 -11.58 -11.19
CA GLY A 115 0.82 -13.02 -11.13
C GLY A 115 -0.19 -13.64 -10.17
N VAL A 116 -0.71 -14.80 -10.56
CA VAL A 116 -1.65 -15.60 -9.76
C VAL A 116 -1.01 -16.96 -9.54
N LYS A 117 -0.88 -17.37 -8.27
CA LYS A 117 -0.26 -18.64 -7.87
C LYS A 117 -1.16 -19.31 -6.85
N ARG A 118 -1.45 -20.60 -7.03
CA ARG A 118 -2.12 -21.40 -5.98
C ARG A 118 -1.12 -21.71 -4.87
N LEU A 119 -1.53 -21.53 -3.61
CA LEU A 119 -0.70 -21.89 -2.46
C LEU A 119 -0.62 -23.42 -2.33
N ALA A 120 0.57 -23.95 -2.08
CA ALA A 120 0.78 -25.40 -2.01
C ALA A 120 0.09 -25.97 -0.77
N GLY A 121 -0.61 -27.10 -0.93
CA GLY A 121 -1.40 -27.69 0.16
C GLY A 121 -2.66 -26.90 0.55
N ASP A 122 -3.03 -25.89 -0.25
CA ASP A 122 -4.04 -24.90 0.08
C ASP A 122 -5.00 -24.65 -1.12
N GLN A 123 -6.24 -24.26 -0.84
CA GLN A 123 -7.24 -23.89 -1.86
C GLN A 123 -7.20 -22.38 -2.19
N ARG A 124 -6.34 -21.62 -1.50
CA ARG A 124 -6.19 -20.16 -1.67
C ARG A 124 -5.25 -19.78 -2.81
N TRP A 125 -5.50 -18.62 -3.39
CA TRP A 125 -4.70 -18.03 -4.48
C TRP A 125 -3.94 -16.80 -4.00
N LEU A 126 -2.63 -16.78 -4.21
CA LEU A 126 -1.78 -15.61 -4.02
C LEU A 126 -1.85 -14.71 -5.25
N LEU A 127 -2.16 -13.44 -5.04
CA LEU A 127 -2.04 -12.39 -6.05
C LEU A 127 -0.78 -11.57 -5.78
N ARG A 128 0.08 -11.42 -6.78
CA ARG A 128 1.35 -10.69 -6.66
C ARG A 128 1.58 -9.77 -7.86
N VAL A 129 1.84 -8.48 -7.61
CA VAL A 129 2.28 -7.58 -8.69
C VAL A 129 3.60 -8.06 -9.31
N ARG A 130 3.68 -7.96 -10.63
CA ARG A 130 4.90 -8.12 -11.42
C ARG A 130 5.26 -6.79 -12.05
N ASP A 131 6.54 -6.47 -12.09
CA ASP A 131 6.96 -5.23 -12.75
C ASP A 131 6.71 -5.34 -14.25
N THR A 132 6.13 -4.28 -14.80
CA THR A 132 5.97 -4.15 -16.23
C THR A 132 7.30 -3.68 -16.83
N PRO A 133 7.54 -3.87 -18.14
CA PRO A 133 8.71 -3.31 -18.80
C PRO A 133 8.85 -1.81 -18.55
N ARG A 134 7.75 -1.06 -18.68
CA ARG A 134 7.71 0.38 -18.42
C ARG A 134 8.18 0.73 -17.00
N ARG A 135 7.66 0.06 -15.98
CA ARG A 135 8.08 0.31 -14.58
C ARG A 135 9.56 0.04 -14.35
N ARG A 136 10.08 -1.07 -14.87
CA ARG A 136 11.52 -1.37 -14.75
C ARG A 136 12.36 -0.29 -15.43
N ASP A 137 11.89 0.26 -16.55
CA ASP A 137 12.61 1.30 -17.28
C ASP A 137 12.55 2.65 -16.53
N GLU A 138 11.39 3.00 -15.97
CA GLU A 138 11.20 4.18 -15.10
C GLU A 138 12.09 4.10 -13.85
N GLU A 139 12.20 2.94 -13.21
CA GLU A 139 13.08 2.71 -12.05
C GLU A 139 14.57 2.85 -12.42
N ARG A 140 15.00 2.28 -13.56
CA ARG A 140 16.39 2.40 -14.03
C ARG A 140 16.77 3.82 -14.45
N SER A 141 15.80 4.61 -14.91
CA SER A 141 16.00 5.98 -15.39
C SER A 141 15.66 7.05 -14.35
N GLN A 142 15.44 6.65 -13.09
CA GLN A 142 15.02 7.56 -12.03
C GLN A 142 16.12 8.60 -11.74
N SER A 143 15.79 9.88 -11.95
CA SER A 143 16.65 11.02 -11.62
C SER A 143 16.77 11.24 -10.11
N ASP A 144 17.83 11.93 -9.68
CA ASP A 144 18.03 12.27 -8.26
C ASP A 144 16.90 13.14 -7.70
N ALA A 145 16.32 14.03 -8.53
CA ALA A 145 15.14 14.79 -8.16
C ALA A 145 13.92 13.89 -7.87
N GLN A 146 13.72 12.82 -8.63
CA GLN A 146 12.65 11.85 -8.39
C GLN A 146 12.90 11.00 -7.14
N ARG A 147 14.17 10.63 -6.88
CA ARG A 147 14.55 9.93 -5.64
C ARG A 147 14.29 10.81 -4.41
N LEU A 148 14.71 12.08 -4.48
CA LEU A 148 14.44 13.08 -3.45
C LEU A 148 12.93 13.29 -3.22
N MET A 149 12.13 13.38 -4.29
CA MET A 149 10.67 13.46 -4.15
C MET A 149 10.05 12.21 -3.53
N SER A 150 10.64 11.03 -3.74
CA SER A 150 10.19 9.79 -3.09
C SER A 150 10.50 9.80 -1.59
N TYR A 151 11.67 10.33 -1.22
CA TYR A 151 12.05 10.55 0.18
C TYR A 151 11.12 11.48 0.93
N PHE A 152 10.54 12.50 0.27
CA PHE A 152 9.63 13.45 0.91
C PHE A 152 8.44 12.80 1.62
N GLY A 153 7.97 11.64 1.15
CA GLY A 153 6.94 10.85 1.83
C GLY A 153 7.43 10.36 3.19
N TYR A 154 8.53 9.61 3.20
CA TYR A 154 9.14 9.08 4.42
C TYR A 154 9.55 10.19 5.40
N ARG A 155 10.06 11.31 4.90
CA ARG A 155 10.37 12.47 5.76
C ARG A 155 9.12 13.06 6.39
N PHE A 156 8.02 13.15 5.64
CA PHE A 156 6.75 13.63 6.17
C PHE A 156 6.19 12.68 7.23
N GLU A 157 6.26 11.37 7.01
CA GLU A 157 5.89 10.35 8.00
C GLU A 157 6.74 10.46 9.27
N ALA A 158 8.06 10.63 9.14
CA ALA A 158 8.94 10.83 10.29
C ALA A 158 8.56 12.08 11.09
N LEU A 159 8.27 13.20 10.42
CA LEU A 159 7.79 14.43 11.07
C LEU A 159 6.44 14.21 11.78
N CYS A 160 5.55 13.43 11.17
CA CYS A 160 4.22 13.13 11.71
C CYS A 160 4.22 12.03 12.77
N THR A 161 5.37 11.45 13.10
CA THR A 161 5.51 10.40 14.11
C THR A 161 6.55 10.73 15.18
N GLY A 162 7.19 11.89 15.06
CA GLY A 162 8.27 12.30 15.96
C GLY A 162 9.53 11.44 15.84
N HIS A 163 9.71 10.76 14.70
CA HIS A 163 10.91 9.95 14.45
C HIS A 163 12.11 10.86 14.23
N GLU A 164 13.14 10.66 15.07
CA GLU A 164 14.40 11.38 15.00
C GLU A 164 15.51 10.45 14.46
N GLY A 165 16.53 11.05 13.83
CA GLY A 165 17.65 10.31 13.26
C GLY A 165 17.40 9.77 11.84
N THR A 166 18.15 8.74 11.50
CA THR A 166 18.12 8.10 10.18
C THR A 166 16.75 7.49 9.90
N ILE A 167 16.24 7.73 8.69
CA ILE A 167 14.99 7.16 8.22
C ILE A 167 15.32 5.89 7.44
N ASP A 168 14.91 4.73 7.95
CA ASP A 168 14.91 3.47 7.22
C ASP A 168 13.51 3.16 6.71
N ALA A 169 13.35 3.14 5.38
CA ALA A 169 12.08 2.80 4.75
C ALA A 169 11.72 1.32 4.87
N ASN A 170 12.65 0.46 5.28
CA ASN A 170 12.42 -0.98 5.46
C ASN A 170 11.74 -1.31 6.78
N ASP A 171 11.76 -0.38 7.75
CA ASP A 171 11.02 -0.51 8.99
C ASP A 171 9.55 -0.20 8.76
N GLU A 172 8.69 -1.19 8.96
CA GLU A 172 7.27 -1.09 8.62
C GLU A 172 6.40 -1.87 9.60
N TYR A 173 5.21 -1.35 9.90
CA TYR A 173 4.12 -2.14 10.44
C TYR A 173 3.11 -2.46 9.33
N VAL A 174 2.73 -3.72 9.25
CA VAL A 174 1.79 -4.24 8.25
C VAL A 174 0.63 -4.90 8.97
N GLY A 175 -0.56 -4.33 8.83
CA GLY A 175 -1.82 -4.94 9.28
C GLY A 175 -2.29 -6.03 8.31
N LEU A 176 -2.91 -7.08 8.84
CA LEU A 176 -3.54 -8.15 8.09
C LEU A 176 -5.06 -8.07 8.26
N PHE A 177 -5.78 -7.96 7.14
CA PHE A 177 -7.20 -7.68 7.12
C PHE A 177 -7.99 -8.77 6.39
N ASN A 178 -9.14 -9.14 6.93
CA ASN A 178 -10.16 -9.86 6.20
C ASN A 178 -11.06 -8.87 5.46
N CYS A 179 -11.06 -8.97 4.13
CA CYS A 179 -11.89 -8.17 3.24
C CYS A 179 -12.89 -9.08 2.49
N LYS A 180 -14.03 -8.51 2.09
CA LYS A 180 -15.01 -9.22 1.24
C LYS A 180 -15.53 -8.31 0.14
N LEU A 181 -15.28 -8.70 -1.11
CA LEU A 181 -15.78 -8.04 -2.32
C LEU A 181 -16.73 -8.98 -3.04
N GLY A 182 -18.03 -8.68 -3.02
CA GLY A 182 -19.05 -9.58 -3.56
C GLY A 182 -19.01 -10.94 -2.87
N SER A 183 -18.80 -12.01 -3.65
CA SER A 183 -18.64 -13.38 -3.15
C SER A 183 -17.19 -13.73 -2.78
N HIS A 184 -16.21 -12.87 -3.07
CA HIS A 184 -14.80 -13.14 -2.86
C HIS A 184 -14.33 -12.67 -1.48
N ARG A 185 -13.65 -13.55 -0.75
CA ARG A 185 -13.02 -13.26 0.55
C ARG A 185 -11.52 -13.14 0.34
N LEU A 186 -10.89 -12.15 0.96
CA LEU A 186 -9.47 -11.86 0.78
C LEU A 186 -8.81 -11.68 2.14
N ALA A 187 -7.63 -12.26 2.31
CA ALA A 187 -6.66 -11.86 3.33
C ALA A 187 -5.72 -10.82 2.70
N VAL A 188 -5.76 -9.60 3.21
CA VAL A 188 -5.10 -8.43 2.63
C VAL A 188 -4.11 -7.87 3.63
N ALA A 189 -2.82 -7.87 3.31
CA ALA A 189 -1.81 -7.16 4.08
C ALA A 189 -1.67 -5.71 3.61
N ALA A 190 -1.56 -4.76 4.53
CA ALA A 190 -1.34 -3.35 4.23
C ALA A 190 -0.37 -2.72 5.23
N GLU A 191 0.65 -2.06 4.71
CA GLU A 191 1.48 -1.13 5.46
C GLU A 191 0.60 0.01 5.99
N ILE A 192 0.77 0.33 7.27
CA ILE A 192 0.02 1.37 8.00
C ILE A 192 1.03 2.39 8.53
N ASP A 193 0.89 3.65 8.10
CA ASP A 193 1.85 4.71 8.41
C ASP A 193 1.84 5.06 9.90
N SER A 194 0.66 5.21 10.50
CA SER A 194 0.52 5.60 11.91
C SER A 194 -0.87 5.33 12.49
N VAL A 195 -1.01 5.61 13.79
CA VAL A 195 -2.26 5.52 14.54
C VAL A 195 -2.48 6.78 15.39
N ASP A 196 -3.71 7.29 15.47
CA ASP A 196 -4.05 8.41 16.36
C ASP A 196 -4.17 8.00 17.84
N ASP A 197 -4.49 8.95 18.71
CA ASP A 197 -4.64 8.72 20.16
C ASP A 197 -5.80 7.77 20.51
N ALA A 198 -6.78 7.62 19.60
CA ALA A 198 -7.91 6.71 19.76
C ALA A 198 -7.62 5.29 19.25
N GLY A 199 -6.43 5.04 18.68
CA GLY A 199 -6.11 3.75 18.08
C GLY A 199 -6.59 3.62 16.63
N THR A 200 -7.02 4.71 16.00
CA THR A 200 -7.50 4.74 14.62
C THR A 200 -6.33 4.92 13.65
N TYR A 201 -6.28 4.12 12.59
CA TYR A 201 -5.23 4.26 11.59
C TYR A 201 -5.31 5.57 10.83
N VAL A 202 -4.13 6.13 10.53
CA VAL A 202 -3.96 7.39 9.81
C VAL A 202 -2.99 7.17 8.67
N GLU A 203 -3.46 7.40 7.44
CA GLU A 203 -2.63 7.37 6.22
C GLU A 203 -2.09 8.78 5.94
N LEU A 204 -0.78 8.89 5.77
CA LEU A 204 -0.07 10.16 5.60
C LEU A 204 0.33 10.33 4.14
N LYS A 205 0.06 11.53 3.59
CA LYS A 205 0.34 11.81 2.18
C LYS A 205 0.85 13.22 1.98
N THR A 206 1.82 13.36 1.08
CA THR A 206 2.32 14.66 0.62
C THR A 206 1.71 15.02 -0.74
N ASN A 207 1.51 16.32 -0.95
CA ASN A 207 1.13 16.86 -2.24
C ASN A 207 1.72 18.25 -2.46
N LYS A 208 1.89 18.63 -3.73
CA LYS A 208 2.21 20.01 -4.08
C LYS A 208 1.07 20.93 -3.63
N LEU A 209 1.39 22.16 -3.25
CA LEU A 209 0.39 23.16 -2.91
C LEU A 209 -0.58 23.38 -4.09
N LEU A 210 -1.87 23.40 -3.79
CA LEU A 210 -2.94 23.51 -4.78
C LEU A 210 -3.22 24.99 -5.11
N ALA A 211 -2.25 25.64 -5.74
CA ALA A 211 -2.28 27.09 -5.99
C ALA A 211 -3.20 27.55 -7.13
N SER A 212 -3.93 26.65 -7.81
CA SER A 212 -4.87 27.02 -8.88
C SER A 212 -5.98 26.00 -9.06
N LYS A 213 -7.12 26.43 -9.61
CA LYS A 213 -8.27 25.55 -9.94
C LYS A 213 -7.87 24.37 -10.83
N ARG A 214 -6.94 24.57 -11.77
CA ARG A 214 -6.40 23.51 -12.63
C ARG A 214 -5.66 22.44 -11.82
N LEU A 215 -4.84 22.85 -10.86
CA LEU A 215 -4.11 21.93 -9.99
C LEU A 215 -5.06 21.17 -9.05
N VAL A 216 -6.07 21.86 -8.50
CA VAL A 216 -7.14 21.23 -7.69
C VAL A 216 -7.85 20.14 -8.50
N GLY A 217 -8.36 20.46 -9.70
CA GLY A 217 -9.07 19.48 -10.52
C GLY A 217 -8.23 18.28 -10.94
N THR A 218 -6.91 18.47 -11.14
CA THR A 218 -5.97 17.36 -11.40
C THR A 218 -5.76 16.49 -10.15
N PHE A 219 -5.59 17.12 -8.98
CA PHE A 219 -5.44 16.43 -7.71
C PHE A 219 -6.66 15.57 -7.39
N GLU A 220 -7.87 16.15 -7.46
CA GLU A 220 -9.13 15.47 -7.16
C GLU A 220 -9.36 14.28 -8.11
N ARG A 221 -9.16 14.49 -9.41
CA ARG A 221 -9.43 13.47 -10.43
C ARG A 221 -8.52 12.25 -10.30
N PHE A 222 -7.23 12.45 -9.99
CA PHE A 222 -6.24 11.37 -10.08
C PHE A 222 -5.63 10.99 -8.74
N LYS A 223 -5.17 11.97 -7.95
CA LYS A 223 -4.40 11.68 -6.73
C LYS A 223 -5.32 11.35 -5.55
N MET A 224 -6.36 12.15 -5.35
CA MET A 224 -7.37 11.94 -4.30
C MET A 224 -8.08 10.61 -4.50
N PHE A 225 -8.40 10.23 -5.74
CA PHE A 225 -8.95 8.91 -6.04
C PHE A 225 -8.02 7.77 -5.60
N LYS A 226 -6.71 7.87 -5.90
CA LYS A 226 -5.72 6.86 -5.45
C LYS A 226 -5.63 6.79 -3.93
N PHE A 227 -5.66 7.94 -3.24
CA PHE A 227 -5.66 7.99 -1.78
C PHE A 227 -6.92 7.33 -1.20
N TRP A 228 -8.08 7.65 -1.78
CA TRP A 228 -9.34 7.02 -1.38
C TRP A 228 -9.31 5.51 -1.55
N VAL A 229 -8.90 4.99 -2.72
CA VAL A 229 -8.79 3.54 -2.96
C VAL A 229 -7.88 2.89 -1.93
N GLN A 230 -6.71 3.50 -1.70
CA GLN A 230 -5.71 3.04 -0.76
C GLN A 230 -6.34 2.85 0.63
N SER A 231 -6.87 3.93 1.22
CA SER A 231 -7.42 3.92 2.58
C SER A 231 -8.70 3.09 2.70
N TYR A 232 -9.61 3.16 1.72
CA TYR A 232 -10.90 2.45 1.72
C TYR A 232 -10.74 0.92 1.79
N LEU A 233 -9.76 0.35 1.09
CA LEU A 233 -9.55 -1.10 1.01
C LEU A 233 -9.21 -1.77 2.34
N VAL A 234 -8.71 -1.04 3.32
CA VAL A 234 -8.38 -1.59 4.65
C VAL A 234 -9.05 -0.84 5.79
N GLY A 235 -9.96 0.08 5.46
CA GLY A 235 -10.75 0.80 6.46
C GLY A 235 -9.95 1.80 7.27
N THR A 236 -8.89 2.38 6.69
CA THR A 236 -8.25 3.57 7.24
C THR A 236 -9.17 4.76 6.96
N PRO A 237 -9.77 5.40 7.98
CA PRO A 237 -10.78 6.45 7.77
C PRO A 237 -10.19 7.78 7.27
#